data_AF-A0A259SUK8-F1
#
_entry.id   AF-A0A259SUK8-F1
#
_cell.length_a   1.000
_cell.length_b   1.000
_cell.length_c   1.000
_cell.angle_alpha   90.00
_cell.angle_beta   90.00
_cell.angle_gamma   90.00
#
_symmetry.space_group_name_H-M   'P 1'
#
loop_
_entity.id
_entity.type
_entity.pdbx_description
1 polymer ?
#
loop_
_entity_poly.entity_id
_entity_poly.type
_entity_poly.pdbx_seq_one_letter_code
_entity_poly.pdbx_strand_id
1 'polypeptide(L)'
;MTDVPDSSRPAARRLALTARIVLVPYAIAVLLLTWLPADEAGKVTGVVAVLARLVATWGVPGDAAYTVFEFTANIALFVPLGALLAVGWRRMPAWAIVAVGCAASTVIELVQLAIPSRYSTLSDVIANTLGTAVGLVVARAILRAIARGRTADSGS
;
A
#
# COMPACT_ATOMS: atom_id res chain seq x y z
N MET A 1 24.98 38.71 5.55
CA MET A 1 24.13 37.56 5.93
C MET A 1 23.73 36.84 4.64
N THR A 2 24.61 36.00 4.13
CA THR A 2 24.41 35.27 2.87
C THR A 2 23.57 34.04 3.13
N ASP A 3 22.39 33.98 2.53
CA ASP A 3 21.49 32.84 2.55
C ASP A 3 22.18 31.69 1.81
N VAL A 4 22.82 30.77 2.57
CA VAL A 4 23.44 29.57 1.98
C VAL A 4 22.29 28.70 1.46
N PRO A 5 22.21 28.40 0.15
CA PRO A 5 21.13 27.60 -0.38
C PRO A 5 21.17 26.21 0.27
N ASP A 6 20.11 25.85 0.99
CA ASP A 6 19.94 24.52 1.58
C ASP A 6 19.93 23.46 0.46
N SER A 7 21.06 22.79 0.28
CA SER A 7 21.31 21.73 -0.72
C SER A 7 20.41 20.50 -0.52
N SER A 8 19.60 20.46 0.55
CA SER A 8 18.62 19.41 0.85
C SER A 8 17.32 19.55 0.04
N ARG A 9 16.95 20.77 -0.38
CA ARG A 9 15.69 21.05 -1.08
C ARG A 9 15.56 20.33 -2.45
N PRO A 10 16.62 20.25 -3.28
CA PRO A 10 16.60 19.50 -4.53
C PRO A 10 16.36 18.00 -4.33
N ALA A 11 17.00 17.38 -3.35
CA ALA A 11 16.87 15.95 -3.09
C ALA A 11 15.45 15.57 -2.62
N ALA A 12 14.87 16.36 -1.71
CA ALA A 12 13.49 16.14 -1.25
C ALA A 12 12.47 16.32 -2.39
N ARG A 13 12.70 17.28 -3.29
CA ARG A 13 11.86 17.51 -4.47
C ARG A 13 11.97 16.36 -5.47
N ARG A 14 13.19 15.86 -5.73
CA ARG A 14 13.42 14.69 -6.60
C ARG A 14 12.71 13.45 -6.07
N LEU A 15 12.84 13.16 -4.79
CA LEU A 15 12.15 12.02 -4.16
C LEU A 15 10.62 12.11 -4.31
N ALA A 16 10.03 13.29 -4.06
CA ALA A 16 8.60 13.50 -4.23
C ALA A 16 8.15 13.34 -5.71
N LEU A 17 8.93 13.84 -6.67
CA LEU A 17 8.68 13.65 -8.10
C LEU A 17 8.76 12.17 -8.50
N THR A 18 9.80 11.46 -8.06
CA THR A 18 9.93 10.02 -8.30
C THR A 18 8.75 9.25 -7.73
N ALA A 19 8.32 9.56 -6.50
CA ALA A 19 7.15 8.91 -5.91
C ALA A 19 5.88 9.12 -6.74
N ARG A 20 5.66 10.33 -7.27
CA ARG A 20 4.52 10.61 -8.15
C ARG A 20 4.60 9.87 -9.49
N ILE A 21 5.80 9.82 -10.08
CA ILE A 21 6.03 9.10 -11.34
C ILE A 21 5.79 7.60 -11.15
N VAL A 22 6.21 7.03 -10.03
CA VAL A 22 6.01 5.61 -9.70
C VAL A 22 4.56 5.32 -9.30
N LEU A 23 3.85 6.27 -8.68
CA LEU A 23 2.47 6.10 -8.25
C LEU A 23 1.53 5.76 -9.40
N VAL A 24 1.69 6.40 -10.56
CA VAL A 24 0.81 6.19 -11.72
C VAL A 24 0.87 4.75 -12.24
N PRO A 25 2.03 4.20 -12.66
CA PRO A 25 2.11 2.81 -13.10
C PRO A 25 1.78 1.82 -11.98
N TYR A 26 2.08 2.16 -10.71
CA TYR A 26 1.69 1.34 -9.57
C TYR A 26 0.17 1.24 -9.42
N ALA A 27 -0.55 2.37 -9.45
CA ALA A 27 -2.00 2.39 -9.35
C ALA A 27 -2.66 1.65 -10.51
N ILE A 28 -2.11 1.79 -11.73
CA ILE A 28 -2.54 1.01 -12.89
C ILE A 28 -2.31 -0.49 -12.66
N ALA A 29 -1.13 -0.89 -12.17
CA ALA A 29 -0.84 -2.28 -11.87
C ALA A 29 -1.78 -2.85 -10.81
N VAL A 30 -2.09 -2.10 -9.74
CA VAL A 30 -3.08 -2.49 -8.74
C VAL A 30 -4.45 -2.70 -9.38
N LEU A 31 -4.93 -1.75 -10.18
CA LEU A 31 -6.22 -1.85 -10.87
C LEU A 31 -6.27 -3.09 -11.78
N LEU A 32 -5.22 -3.34 -12.56
CA LEU A 32 -5.11 -4.51 -13.45
C LEU A 32 -5.04 -5.83 -12.67
N LEU A 33 -4.25 -5.88 -11.60
CA LEU A 33 -4.12 -7.06 -10.73
C LEU A 33 -5.45 -7.36 -10.03
N THR A 34 -6.20 -6.33 -9.62
CA THR A 34 -7.52 -6.52 -9.01
C THR A 34 -8.58 -6.93 -10.02
N TRP A 35 -8.36 -6.70 -11.31
CA TRP A 35 -9.22 -7.21 -12.38
C TRP A 35 -8.97 -8.69 -12.68
N LEU A 36 -7.78 -9.20 -12.36
CA LEU A 36 -7.51 -10.63 -12.44
C LEU A 36 -8.27 -11.33 -11.29
N PRO A 37 -9.08 -12.35 -11.57
CA PRO A 37 -9.75 -13.12 -10.53
C PRO A 37 -8.71 -13.64 -9.51
N ALA A 38 -8.91 -13.35 -8.22
CA ALA A 38 -7.93 -13.68 -7.17
C ALA A 38 -7.68 -15.19 -7.07
N ASP A 39 -8.69 -15.98 -7.43
CA ASP A 39 -8.63 -17.42 -7.55
C ASP A 39 -7.72 -17.90 -8.69
N GLU A 40 -7.61 -17.13 -9.79
CA GLU A 40 -6.66 -17.40 -10.88
C GLU A 40 -5.24 -16.96 -10.51
N ALA A 41 -5.07 -15.77 -9.92
CA ALA A 41 -3.75 -15.28 -9.49
C ALA A 41 -3.12 -16.16 -8.38
N GLY A 42 -3.95 -16.66 -7.47
CA GLY A 42 -3.54 -17.50 -6.34
C GLY A 42 -3.22 -18.95 -6.71
N LYS A 43 -3.95 -19.53 -7.66
CA LYS A 43 -3.69 -20.90 -8.15
C LYS A 43 -2.44 -20.98 -9.03
N VAL A 44 -2.15 -19.93 -9.81
CA VAL A 44 -1.06 -19.93 -10.80
C VAL A 44 0.33 -19.75 -10.18
N THR A 45 0.44 -19.15 -8.98
CA THR A 45 1.74 -18.87 -8.33
C THR A 45 2.16 -19.90 -7.27
N GLY A 46 1.29 -20.85 -6.89
CA GLY A 46 1.57 -21.89 -5.88
C GLY A 46 1.72 -21.39 -4.43
N VAL A 47 1.89 -20.07 -4.22
CA VAL A 47 2.05 -19.42 -2.91
C VAL A 47 0.81 -19.61 -2.04
N VAL A 48 -0.39 -19.47 -2.61
CA VAL A 48 -1.65 -19.70 -1.88
C VAL A 48 -1.75 -21.13 -1.39
N ALA A 49 -1.35 -22.09 -2.21
CA ALA A 49 -1.35 -23.50 -1.82
C ALA A 49 -0.34 -23.79 -0.71
N VAL A 50 0.84 -23.13 -0.72
CA VAL A 50 1.83 -23.25 0.36
C VAL A 50 1.32 -22.66 1.66
N LEU A 51 0.73 -21.46 1.62
CA LEU A 51 0.20 -20.80 2.81
C LEU A 51 -1.03 -21.51 3.36
N ALA A 52 -1.94 -21.98 2.49
CA ALA A 52 -3.08 -22.79 2.92
C ALA A 52 -2.62 -24.08 3.62
N ARG A 53 -1.56 -24.75 3.12
CA ARG A 53 -0.96 -25.91 3.79
C ARG A 53 -0.34 -25.55 5.13
N LEU A 54 0.39 -24.44 5.20
CA LEU A 54 1.02 -23.95 6.44
C LEU A 54 0.01 -23.50 7.49
N VAL A 55 -1.19 -23.08 7.10
CA VAL A 55 -2.26 -22.68 8.03
C VAL A 55 -3.09 -23.90 8.43
N ALA A 56 -3.30 -24.86 7.53
CA ALA A 56 -3.94 -26.14 7.82
C ALA A 56 -3.17 -26.97 8.87
N THR A 57 -1.84 -26.83 8.98
CA THR A 57 -1.06 -27.48 10.06
C THR A 57 -1.42 -26.98 11.47
N TRP A 58 -2.11 -25.84 11.58
CA TRP A 58 -2.62 -25.30 12.85
C TRP A 58 -4.09 -25.67 13.10
N GLY A 59 -4.64 -26.59 12.30
CA GLY A 59 -6.03 -27.04 12.41
C GLY A 59 -7.06 -26.06 11.84
N VAL A 60 -6.62 -25.05 11.10
CA VAL A 60 -7.50 -24.05 10.49
C VAL A 60 -8.06 -24.58 9.16
N PRO A 61 -9.39 -24.54 8.94
CA PRO A 61 -10.01 -24.90 7.66
C PRO A 61 -9.41 -24.14 6.47
N GLY A 62 -9.29 -24.81 5.32
CA GLY A 62 -8.59 -24.26 4.14
C GLY A 62 -9.25 -23.01 3.52
N ASP A 63 -10.57 -22.90 3.66
CA ASP A 63 -11.36 -21.71 3.34
C ASP A 63 -11.01 -20.52 4.24
N ALA A 64 -10.89 -20.72 5.55
CA ALA A 64 -10.45 -19.67 6.48
C ALA A 64 -9.00 -19.22 6.19
N ALA A 65 -8.11 -20.15 5.83
CA ALA A 65 -6.74 -19.84 5.41
C ALA A 65 -6.71 -18.96 4.16
N TYR A 66 -7.57 -19.27 3.18
CA TYR A 66 -7.71 -18.51 1.95
C TYR A 66 -8.22 -17.09 2.21
N THR A 67 -9.24 -16.92 3.06
CA THR A 67 -9.74 -15.60 3.45
C THR A 67 -8.67 -14.75 4.14
N VAL A 68 -7.89 -15.33 5.05
CA VAL A 68 -6.79 -14.60 5.73
C VAL A 68 -5.72 -14.21 4.72
N PHE A 69 -5.39 -15.08 3.77
CA PHE A 69 -4.44 -14.78 2.71
C PHE A 69 -4.91 -13.60 1.84
N GLU A 70 -6.15 -13.64 1.33
CA GLU A 70 -6.72 -12.56 0.52
C GLU A 70 -6.71 -11.23 1.27
N PHE A 71 -7.16 -11.23 2.53
CA PHE A 71 -7.17 -10.05 3.38
C PHE A 71 -5.76 -9.47 3.57
N THR A 72 -4.77 -10.32 3.83
CA THR A 72 -3.38 -9.90 4.04
C THR A 72 -2.72 -9.42 2.74
N ALA A 73 -3.04 -10.05 1.61
CA ALA A 73 -2.56 -9.66 0.29
C ALA A 73 -3.08 -8.26 -0.09
N ASN A 74 -4.35 -7.98 0.19
CA ASN A 74 -4.97 -6.67 -0.01
C ASN A 74 -4.30 -5.57 0.84
N ILE A 75 -4.03 -5.85 2.12
CA ILE A 75 -3.21 -4.95 2.96
C ILE A 75 -1.86 -4.69 2.30
N ALA A 76 -1.13 -5.75 1.95
CA ALA A 76 0.22 -5.64 1.38
C ALA A 76 0.22 -4.84 0.06
N LEU A 77 -0.81 -5.00 -0.77
CA LEU A 77 -0.96 -4.30 -2.04
C LEU A 77 -1.24 -2.80 -1.87
N PHE A 78 -1.85 -2.36 -0.77
CA PHE A 78 -2.11 -0.94 -0.53
C PHE A 78 -1.02 -0.24 0.31
N VAL A 79 -0.10 -0.98 0.92
CA VAL A 79 1.05 -0.40 1.63
C VAL A 79 1.91 0.51 0.73
N PRO A 80 2.36 0.09 -0.46
CA PRO A 80 3.12 0.97 -1.33
C PRO A 80 2.32 2.18 -1.81
N LEU A 81 1.00 2.05 -2.01
CA LEU A 81 0.12 3.17 -2.36
C LEU A 81 0.18 4.26 -1.28
N GLY A 82 -0.07 3.89 -0.02
CA GLY A 82 -0.01 4.83 1.12
C GLY A 82 1.36 5.47 1.29
N ALA A 83 2.43 4.70 1.09
CA ALA A 83 3.80 5.20 1.16
C ALA A 83 4.11 6.21 0.03
N LEU A 84 3.76 5.89 -1.21
CA LEU A 84 3.97 6.76 -2.38
C LEU A 84 3.19 8.06 -2.26
N LEU A 85 1.94 8.03 -1.78
CA LEU A 85 1.14 9.22 -1.49
C LEU A 85 1.78 10.09 -0.41
N ALA A 86 2.23 9.48 0.70
CA ALA A 86 2.88 10.19 1.79
C ALA A 86 4.20 10.87 1.39
N VAL A 87 4.98 10.21 0.52
CA VAL A 87 6.25 10.75 0.00
C VAL A 87 6.00 11.80 -1.09
N GLY A 88 5.07 11.55 -2.01
CA GLY A 88 4.74 12.43 -3.13
C GLY A 88 4.05 13.72 -2.71
N TRP A 89 3.24 13.68 -1.65
CA TRP A 89 2.53 14.85 -1.10
C TRP A 89 2.74 14.98 0.41
N ARG A 90 3.95 15.39 0.80
CA ARG A 90 4.35 15.56 2.21
C ARG A 90 3.42 16.46 3.05
N ARG A 91 2.72 17.41 2.42
CA ARG A 91 1.76 18.32 3.08
C ARG A 91 0.33 17.78 3.16
N MET A 92 0.03 16.67 2.49
CA MET A 92 -1.31 16.08 2.51
C MET A 92 -1.59 15.52 3.91
N PRO A 93 -2.75 15.85 4.53
CA PRO A 93 -3.07 15.36 5.86
C PRO A 93 -3.27 13.85 5.86
N ALA A 94 -3.04 13.21 7.02
CA ALA A 94 -3.13 11.75 7.16
C ALA A 94 -4.47 11.18 6.69
N TRP A 95 -5.57 11.82 7.12
CA TRP A 95 -6.93 11.40 6.79
C TRP A 95 -7.19 11.42 5.28
N ALA A 96 -6.63 12.38 4.55
CA ALA A 96 -6.85 12.47 3.11
C ALA A 96 -6.14 11.32 2.37
N ILE A 97 -4.95 10.92 2.82
CA ILE A 97 -4.24 9.78 2.23
C ILE A 97 -5.04 8.49 2.45
N VAL A 98 -5.54 8.29 3.67
CA VAL A 98 -6.41 7.14 4.00
C VAL A 98 -7.71 7.19 3.19
N ALA A 99 -8.32 8.37 3.03
CA ALA A 99 -9.52 8.55 2.23
C ALA A 99 -9.29 8.22 0.75
N VAL A 100 -8.14 8.56 0.17
CA VAL A 100 -7.77 8.16 -1.19
C VAL A 100 -7.66 6.64 -1.31
N GLY A 101 -7.02 5.98 -0.35
CA GLY A 101 -6.94 4.51 -0.33
C GLY A 101 -8.32 3.85 -0.22
N CYS A 102 -9.17 4.35 0.68
CA CYS A 102 -10.54 3.88 0.84
C CYS A 102 -11.36 4.10 -0.45
N ALA A 103 -11.32 5.31 -1.04
CA ALA A 103 -12.04 5.61 -2.27
C ALA A 103 -11.56 4.75 -3.45
N ALA A 104 -10.24 4.57 -3.60
CA ALA A 104 -9.68 3.68 -4.62
C ALA A 104 -10.16 2.24 -4.42
N SER A 105 -10.18 1.74 -3.18
CA SER A 105 -10.71 0.41 -2.88
C SER A 105 -12.20 0.29 -3.15
N THR A 106 -13.00 1.31 -2.83
CA THR A 106 -14.44 1.32 -3.15
C THR A 106 -14.67 1.30 -4.64
N VAL A 107 -13.87 2.02 -5.44
CA VAL A 107 -13.96 1.97 -6.91
C VAL A 107 -13.64 0.57 -7.44
N ILE A 108 -12.58 -0.06 -6.93
CA ILE A 108 -12.23 -1.45 -7.29
C ILE A 108 -13.40 -2.38 -6.97
N GLU A 109 -13.98 -2.23 -5.78
CA GLU A 109 -15.11 -3.03 -5.33
C GLU A 109 -16.35 -2.84 -6.22
N LEU A 110 -16.70 -1.60 -6.54
CA LEU A 110 -17.83 -1.29 -7.43
C LEU A 110 -17.65 -1.89 -8.82
N VAL A 111 -16.42 -1.94 -9.33
CA VAL A 111 -16.11 -2.59 -10.61
C VAL A 111 -16.23 -4.12 -10.50
N GLN A 112 -15.85 -4.70 -9.36
CA GLN A 112 -15.92 -6.13 -9.11
C GLN A 112 -17.34 -6.63 -8.82
N LEU A 113 -18.26 -5.78 -8.36
CA LEU A 113 -19.69 -6.12 -8.21
C LEU A 113 -20.34 -6.59 -9.52
N ALA A 114 -19.78 -6.22 -10.67
CA ALA A 114 -20.22 -6.70 -11.97
C ALA A 114 -19.74 -8.13 -12.31
N ILE A 115 -18.92 -8.75 -11.46
CA ILE A 115 -18.34 -10.09 -11.64
C ILE A 115 -19.10 -11.09 -10.77
N PRO A 116 -19.93 -11.98 -11.35
CA PRO A 116 -20.75 -12.93 -10.61
C PRO A 116 -19.90 -14.08 -10.06
N SER A 117 -19.24 -13.87 -8.91
CA SER A 117 -18.60 -14.89 -8.06
C SER A 117 -17.91 -14.33 -6.80
N ARG A 118 -17.74 -13.00 -6.65
CA ARG A 118 -17.04 -12.41 -5.48
C ARG A 118 -17.98 -12.10 -4.31
N TYR A 119 -17.61 -12.52 -3.10
CA TYR A 119 -18.40 -12.40 -1.86
C TYR A 119 -17.71 -11.60 -0.72
N SER A 120 -16.65 -10.80 -0.99
CA SER A 120 -15.78 -10.20 0.05
C SER A 120 -15.74 -8.66 0.13
N THR A 121 -16.80 -7.99 -0.30
CA THR A 121 -16.76 -6.56 -0.67
C THR A 121 -16.29 -5.58 0.43
N LEU A 122 -16.78 -5.77 1.65
CA LEU A 122 -16.46 -4.89 2.77
C LEU A 122 -15.08 -5.17 3.35
N SER A 123 -14.69 -6.45 3.42
CA SER A 123 -13.39 -6.88 3.95
C SER A 123 -12.24 -6.37 3.11
N ASP A 124 -12.41 -6.29 1.79
CA ASP A 124 -11.39 -5.80 0.86
C ASP A 124 -11.19 -4.29 1.01
N VAL A 125 -12.27 -3.53 1.17
CA VAL A 125 -12.20 -2.08 1.49
C VAL A 125 -11.47 -1.84 2.81
N ILE A 126 -11.76 -2.63 3.83
CA ILE A 126 -11.08 -2.53 5.13
C ILE A 126 -9.59 -2.86 4.99
N ALA A 127 -9.25 -3.99 4.36
CA ALA A 127 -7.88 -4.43 4.14
C ALA A 127 -7.04 -3.39 3.39
N ASN A 128 -7.56 -2.88 2.28
CA ASN A 128 -6.89 -1.89 1.44
C ASN A 128 -6.72 -0.55 2.17
N THR A 129 -7.72 -0.13 2.93
CA THR A 129 -7.64 1.07 3.77
C THR A 129 -6.58 0.92 4.87
N LEU A 130 -6.50 -0.25 5.52
CA LEU A 130 -5.47 -0.57 6.50
C LEU A 130 -4.07 -0.57 5.87
N GLY A 131 -3.91 -1.19 4.70
CA GLY A 131 -2.66 -1.15 3.95
C GLY A 131 -2.19 0.27 3.66
N THR A 132 -3.10 1.13 3.21
CA THR A 132 -2.82 2.56 2.97
C THR A 132 -2.35 3.27 4.25
N ALA A 133 -3.03 3.02 5.38
CA ALA A 133 -2.66 3.59 6.66
C ALA A 133 -1.27 3.11 7.13
N VAL A 134 -0.97 1.81 6.99
CA VAL A 134 0.35 1.26 7.31
C VAL A 134 1.44 1.89 6.45
N GLY A 135 1.24 1.96 5.13
CA GLY A 135 2.19 2.59 4.20
C GLY A 135 2.47 4.05 4.52
N LEU A 136 1.41 4.79 4.88
CA LEU A 136 1.50 6.17 5.34
C LEU A 136 2.37 6.29 6.60
N VAL A 137 2.12 5.47 7.62
CA VAL A 137 2.86 5.52 8.89
C VAL A 137 4.33 5.17 8.66
N VAL A 138 4.60 4.07 7.95
CA VAL A 138 5.97 3.61 7.66
C VAL A 138 6.76 4.67 6.90
N ALA A 139 6.20 5.23 5.83
CA ALA A 139 6.88 6.26 5.03
C ALA A 139 7.20 7.51 5.86
N ARG A 140 6.25 7.98 6.69
CA ARG A 140 6.48 9.14 7.56
C ARG A 140 7.49 8.85 8.66
N ALA A 141 7.50 7.66 9.23
CA ALA A 141 8.49 7.25 10.23
C ALA A 141 9.90 7.27 9.64
N ILE A 142 10.08 6.68 8.44
CA ILE A 142 11.37 6.67 7.73
C ILE A 142 11.83 8.10 7.41
N LEU A 143 10.96 8.93 6.84
CA LEU A 143 11.29 10.32 6.50
C LEU A 143 11.70 11.14 7.74
N ARG A 144 11.06 10.90 8.89
CA ARG A 144 11.41 11.54 10.18
C ARG A 144 12.76 11.04 10.70
N ALA A 145 13.02 9.74 10.63
CA ALA A 145 14.29 9.17 11.06
C ALA A 145 15.48 9.72 10.27
N ILE A 146 15.34 9.80 8.93
CA ILE A 146 16.35 10.40 8.04
C ILE A 146 16.59 11.89 8.37
N ALA A 147 15.53 12.64 8.67
CA ALA A 147 15.65 14.05 9.04
C ALA A 147 16.39 14.25 10.38
N ARG A 148 16.16 13.37 11.36
CA ARG A 148 16.83 13.43 12.68
C ARG A 148 18.32 13.09 12.61
N GLY A 149 18.72 12.14 11.76
CA GLY A 149 20.14 11.80 11.59
C GLY A 149 20.97 12.98 11.07
N ARG A 150 20.41 13.74 10.12
CA ARG A 150 21.08 14.91 9.53
C ARG A 150 21.34 16.05 10.53
N THR A 151 20.46 16.23 11.50
CA THR A 151 20.62 17.27 12.53
C THR A 151 21.66 16.91 13.58
N ALA A 152 21.98 15.62 13.78
CA ALA A 152 23.02 15.19 14.71
C ALA A 152 24.43 15.40 14.12
N ASP A 153 24.64 15.09 12.84
CA ASP A 153 25.94 15.22 12.16
C ASP A 153 26.39 16.68 11.93
N SER A 154 25.48 17.65 12.05
CA SER A 154 25.77 19.08 11.83
C SER A 154 26.11 19.84 13.13
N GLY A 155 26.06 19.16 14.28
CA GLY A 155 26.33 19.74 15.61
C GLY A 155 27.60 19.22 16.29
N SER A 156 28.38 18.35 15.63
CA SER A 156 29.67 17.81 16.09
C SER A 156 30.83 18.45 15.34
#